data_AF-A0A9D4Q6I5-F1
#
_entry.id   AF-A0A9D4Q6I5-F1
#
_cell.length_a   1.000
_cell.length_b   1.000
_cell.length_c   1.000
_cell.angle_alpha   90.00
_cell.angle_beta   90.00
_cell.angle_gamma   90.00
#
_symmetry.space_group_name_H-M   'P 1'
#
loop_
_entity.id
_entity.type
_entity.pdbx_description
1 polymer ?
#
loop_
_entity_poly.entity_id
_entity_poly.type
_entity_poly.pdbx_seq_one_letter_code
_entity_poly.pdbx_strand_id
1 'polypeptide(L)'
;MRLCGEVLALSSMVPTKLTRHLRTKHPSYQDKDIEFFETKKRQLESQKLYNPNKLASFADAIKASYMLSYHVAKQMKPHTICETLLMPCMKASSVLL
;
A
#
# COMPACT_ATOMS: atom_id res chain seq x y z
N MET A 1 1.27 -17.58 0.41
CA MET A 1 0.79 -17.38 1.78
C MET A 1 0.79 -15.90 2.06
N ARG A 2 -0.39 -15.28 2.05
CA ARG A 2 -0.59 -13.84 2.30
C ARG A 2 -1.09 -13.55 3.71
N LEU A 3 -0.90 -14.48 4.66
CA LEU A 3 -1.50 -14.39 5.98
C LEU A 3 -1.00 -13.19 6.80
N CYS A 4 0.24 -12.76 6.57
CA CYS A 4 0.88 -11.60 7.20
C CYS A 4 0.97 -10.36 6.30
N GLY A 5 0.48 -10.40 5.06
CA GLY A 5 0.71 -9.34 4.07
C GLY A 5 2.16 -9.21 3.58
N GLU A 6 3.11 -9.97 4.13
CA GLU A 6 4.50 -10.00 3.66
C GLU A 6 4.59 -10.67 2.27
N VAL A 7 5.41 -10.10 1.40
CA VAL A 7 5.75 -10.71 0.11
C VAL A 7 6.91 -11.68 0.34
N LEU A 8 6.58 -12.97 0.43
CA LEU A 8 7.57 -14.03 0.55
C LEU A 8 8.21 -14.34 -0.81
N ALA A 9 9.54 -14.47 -0.85
CA ALA A 9 10.22 -14.99 -2.03
C ALA A 9 9.73 -16.41 -2.37
N LEU A 10 9.74 -16.78 -3.65
CA LEU A 10 9.32 -18.13 -4.10
C LEU A 10 10.07 -19.24 -3.34
N SER A 11 11.37 -19.05 -3.14
CA SER A 11 12.23 -19.97 -2.39
C SER A 11 11.86 -20.11 -0.91
N SER A 12 10.99 -19.26 -0.38
CA SER A 12 10.45 -19.30 0.99
C SER A 12 9.05 -19.90 1.06
N MET A 13 8.41 -20.17 -0.08
CA MET A 13 7.09 -20.80 -0.17
C MET A 13 7.15 -22.33 -0.16
N VAL A 14 8.35 -22.92 -0.19
CA VAL A 14 8.52 -24.37 0.02
C VAL A 14 8.01 -24.79 1.40
N PRO A 15 7.42 -26.00 1.54
CA PRO A 15 6.67 -26.40 2.72
C PRO A 15 7.44 -26.21 4.04
N THR A 16 8.70 -26.63 4.10
CA THR A 16 9.52 -26.56 5.32
C THR A 16 9.73 -25.12 5.82
N LYS A 17 10.02 -24.19 4.90
CA LYS A 17 10.21 -22.77 5.23
C LYS A 17 8.89 -22.09 5.56
N LEU A 18 7.82 -22.48 4.87
CA LEU A 18 6.49 -21.97 5.12
C LEU A 18 5.96 -22.39 6.49
N THR A 19 6.13 -23.66 6.86
CA THR A 19 5.79 -24.17 8.20
C THR A 19 6.59 -23.46 9.28
N ARG A 20 7.91 -23.27 9.08
CA ARG A 20 8.73 -22.51 10.03
C ARG A 20 8.25 -21.07 10.19
N HIS A 21 7.92 -20.40 9.08
CA HIS A 21 7.37 -19.05 9.10
C HIS A 21 6.05 -19.03 9.89
N LEU A 22 5.14 -19.96 9.63
CA LEU A 22 3.87 -20.05 10.36
C LEU A 22 4.10 -20.21 11.87
N ARG A 23 4.97 -21.14 12.29
CA ARG A 23 5.24 -21.39 13.73
C ARG A 23 5.89 -20.21 14.45
N THR A 24 6.76 -19.46 13.76
CA THR A 24 7.53 -18.37 14.37
C THR A 24 6.79 -17.04 14.35
N LYS A 25 6.08 -16.73 13.26
CA LYS A 25 5.36 -15.46 13.08
C LYS A 25 3.90 -15.54 13.50
N HIS A 26 3.30 -16.73 13.43
CA HIS A 26 1.89 -16.96 13.73
C HIS A 26 1.67 -18.23 14.57
N PRO A 27 2.22 -18.31 15.80
CA PRO A 27 2.07 -19.49 16.65
C PRO A 27 0.60 -19.89 16.85
N SER A 28 -0.30 -18.90 16.93
CA SER A 28 -1.74 -19.10 17.10
C SER A 28 -2.45 -19.73 15.89
N TYR A 29 -1.80 -19.81 14.74
CA TYR A 29 -2.35 -20.37 13.50
C TYR A 29 -1.82 -21.78 13.20
N GLN A 30 -0.94 -22.33 14.04
CA GLN A 30 -0.28 -23.62 13.77
C GLN A 30 -1.27 -24.78 13.65
N ASP A 31 -2.33 -24.78 14.47
CA ASP A 31 -3.29 -25.88 14.57
C ASP A 31 -4.66 -25.50 13.96
N LYS A 32 -4.70 -24.46 13.12
CA LYS A 32 -5.91 -24.05 12.43
C LYS A 32 -6.16 -24.92 11.20
N ASP A 33 -7.43 -25.11 10.89
CA ASP A 33 -7.88 -25.89 9.75
C ASP A 33 -7.80 -25.10 8.44
N ILE A 34 -8.06 -25.80 7.34
CA ILE A 34 -8.04 -25.22 6.00
C ILE A 34 -9.11 -24.12 5.88
N GLU A 35 -10.28 -24.31 6.50
CA GLU A 35 -11.39 -23.35 6.45
C GLU A 35 -11.00 -21.98 7.04
N PHE A 36 -10.25 -21.97 8.14
CA PHE A 36 -9.69 -20.74 8.70
C PHE A 36 -8.82 -20.00 7.67
N PHE A 37 -7.94 -20.71 6.97
CA PHE A 37 -7.04 -20.10 5.99
C PHE A 37 -7.77 -19.61 4.74
N GLU A 38 -8.79 -20.32 4.27
CA GLU A 38 -9.65 -19.89 3.15
C GLU A 38 -10.48 -18.66 3.51
N THR A 39 -11.02 -18.61 4.72
CA THR A 39 -11.74 -17.44 5.23
C THR A 39 -10.80 -16.25 5.36
N LYS A 40 -9.58 -16.46 5.87
CA LYS A 40 -8.58 -15.39 5.97
C LYS A 40 -8.14 -14.88 4.60
N LYS A 41 -7.97 -15.78 3.63
CA LYS A 41 -7.68 -15.43 2.23
C LYS A 41 -8.77 -14.53 1.67
N ARG A 42 -10.05 -14.90 1.79
CA ARG A 42 -11.18 -14.07 1.35
C ARG A 42 -11.20 -12.70 2.04
N GLN A 43 -10.94 -12.64 3.34
CA GLN A 43 -10.86 -11.37 4.07
C GLN A 43 -9.75 -10.45 3.52
N LEU A 44 -8.59 -11.01 3.20
CA LEU A 44 -7.47 -10.23 2.66
C LEU A 44 -7.71 -9.81 1.21
N GLU A 45 -8.37 -10.66 0.42
CA GLU A 45 -8.77 -10.35 -0.95
C GLU A 45 -9.88 -9.30 -1.00
N SER A 46 -10.76 -9.23 0.01
CA SER A 46 -11.75 -8.15 0.14
C SER A 46 -11.13 -6.86 0.67
N GLN A 47 -10.09 -6.95 1.49
CA GLN A 47 -9.20 -5.83 1.87
C GLN A 47 -8.26 -5.43 0.72
N LYS A 48 -8.79 -5.23 -0.49
CA LYS A 48 -7.98 -4.65 -1.58
C LYS A 48 -7.46 -3.29 -1.11
N LEU A 49 -6.15 -3.21 -0.88
CA LEU A 49 -5.42 -1.94 -0.70
C LEU A 49 -5.69 -0.97 -1.86
N TYR A 50 -6.01 -1.52 -3.03
CA TYR A 50 -6.50 -0.80 -4.19
C TYR A 50 -8.02 -0.66 -4.15
N ASN A 51 -8.50 0.49 -3.65
CA ASN A 51 -9.88 0.92 -3.83
C ASN A 51 -9.94 1.83 -5.07
N PRO A 52 -10.44 1.35 -6.23
CA PRO A 52 -10.53 2.17 -7.44
C PRO A 52 -11.39 3.43 -7.23
N ASN A 53 -12.39 3.36 -6.34
CA ASN A 53 -13.24 4.51 -6.01
C ASN A 53 -12.46 5.58 -5.23
N LYS A 54 -11.44 5.18 -4.47
CA LYS A 54 -10.55 6.11 -3.76
C LYS A 54 -9.65 6.88 -4.73
N LEU A 55 -9.16 6.22 -5.79
CA LEU A 55 -8.41 6.92 -6.84
C LEU A 55 -9.29 7.87 -7.64
N ALA A 56 -10.54 7.49 -7.90
CA ALA A 56 -11.51 8.37 -8.54
C ALA A 56 -11.77 9.64 -7.70
N SER A 57 -11.82 9.53 -6.36
CA SER A 57 -11.96 10.71 -5.49
C SER A 57 -10.73 11.63 -5.47
N PHE A 58 -9.56 11.14 -5.91
CA PHE A 58 -8.32 11.94 -5.99
C PHE A 58 -7.98 12.36 -7.43
N ALA A 59 -8.82 12.09 -8.42
CA ALA A 59 -8.53 12.37 -9.82
C ALA A 59 -8.10 13.83 -10.06
N ASP A 60 -8.83 14.78 -9.47
CA ASP A 60 -8.53 16.21 -9.59
C ASP A 60 -7.22 16.59 -8.87
N ALA A 61 -6.98 16.02 -7.69
CA ALA A 61 -5.77 16.28 -6.92
C ALA A 61 -4.51 15.70 -7.62
N ILE A 62 -4.63 14.52 -8.23
CA ILE A 62 -3.58 13.89 -9.05
C ILE A 62 -3.29 14.77 -10.28
N LYS A 63 -4.33 15.24 -10.98
CA LYS A 63 -4.19 16.13 -12.14
C LYS A 63 -3.49 17.43 -11.76
N ALA A 64 -3.88 18.05 -10.63
CA ALA A 64 -3.26 19.26 -10.14
C ALA A 64 -1.76 19.05 -9.81
N SER A 65 -1.42 17.96 -9.11
CA SER A 65 -0.04 17.60 -8.77
C SER A 65 0.82 17.40 -10.03
N TYR A 66 0.28 16.70 -11.04
CA TYR A 66 0.95 16.51 -12.32
C TYR A 66 1.22 17.84 -13.04
N MET A 67 0.19 18.70 -13.18
CA MET A 67 0.33 19.99 -13.86
C MET A 67 1.36 20.88 -13.18
N LEU A 68 1.36 20.92 -11.85
CA LEU A 68 2.33 21.68 -11.09
C LEU A 68 3.77 21.18 -11.32
N SER A 69 3.96 19.86 -11.24
CA SER A 69 5.26 19.23 -11.49
C SER A 69 5.75 19.52 -12.92
N TYR A 70 4.86 19.47 -13.91
CA TYR A 70 5.15 19.84 -15.28
C TYR A 70 5.63 21.29 -15.42
N HIS A 71 4.94 22.24 -14.76
CA HIS A 71 5.33 23.65 -14.81
C HIS A 71 6.67 23.93 -14.13
N VAL A 72 6.95 23.28 -13.00
CA VAL A 72 8.24 23.40 -12.30
C VAL A 72 9.37 22.87 -13.17
N ALA A 73 9.20 21.69 -13.77
CA ALA A 73 10.16 21.11 -14.70
C ALA A 73 10.37 22.00 -15.93
N LYS A 74 9.28 22.53 -16.52
CA LYS A 74 9.34 23.44 -17.68
C LYS A 74 10.10 24.74 -17.37
N GLN A 75 9.99 25.23 -16.14
CA GLN A 75 10.72 26.41 -15.68
C GLN A 75 12.15 26.10 -15.21
N MET A 76 12.60 24.84 -15.35
CA MET A 76 13.91 24.36 -14.88
C MET A 76 14.16 24.67 -13.40
N LYS A 77 13.07 24.66 -12.60
CA LYS A 77 13.12 24.91 -11.16
C LYS A 77 13.38 23.60 -10.41
N PRO A 78 14.02 23.66 -9.23
CA PRO A 78 14.22 22.47 -8.43
C PRO A 78 12.89 21.92 -7.92
N HIS A 79 12.78 20.60 -7.85
CA HIS A 79 11.59 19.90 -7.35
C HIS A 79 11.23 20.28 -5.90
N THR A 80 12.22 20.71 -5.11
CA THR A 80 12.05 21.18 -3.72
C THR A 80 11.19 22.44 -3.59
N ILE A 81 10.99 23.20 -4.68
CA ILE A 81 10.12 24.38 -4.64
C ILE A 81 8.66 23.99 -4.39
N CYS A 82 8.24 22.83 -4.89
CA CYS A 82 6.91 22.27 -4.63
C CYS A 82 6.76 21.96 -3.14
N GLU A 83 7.73 21.27 -2.53
CA GLU A 83 7.66 20.90 -1.11
C GLU A 83 7.64 22.13 -0.21
N THR A 84 8.47 23.13 -0.50
CA THR A 84 8.56 24.36 0.30
C THR A 84 7.26 25.17 0.28
N LEU A 85 6.60 25.26 -0.88
CA LEU A 85 5.39 26.08 -1.05
C LEU A 85 4.09 25.31 -0.78
N LEU A 86 3.99 24.05 -1.19
CA LEU A 86 2.78 23.23 -1.05
C LEU A 86 2.65 22.61 0.34
N MET A 87 3.75 22.14 0.94
CA MET A 87 3.66 21.39 2.20
C MET A 87 3.03 22.21 3.34
N PRO A 88 3.28 23.54 3.46
CA PRO A 88 2.55 24.38 4.40
C PRO A 88 1.06 24.52 4.04
N CYS A 89 0.73 24.72 2.76
CA CYS A 89 -0.65 24.89 2.30
C CYS A 89 -1.49 23.62 2.49
N MET A 90 -0.91 22.45 2.20
CA MET A 90 -1.57 21.16 2.38
C MET A 90 -1.85 20.84 3.85
N LYS A 91 -0.90 21.16 4.74
CA LYS A 91 -1.08 21.02 6.20
C LYS A 91 -2.19 21.92 6.74
N ALA A 92 -2.35 23.12 6.18
CA ALA A 92 -3.40 24.06 6.60
C ALA A 92 -4.80 23.66 6.09
N SER A 93 -4.92 23.05 4.92
CA SER A 93 -6.21 22.77 4.29
C SER A 93 -6.85 21.42 4.64
N SER A 94 -6.23 20.54 5.45
CA SER A 94 -6.76 19.20 5.81
C SER A 94 -7.11 18.28 4.62
N VAL A 95 -6.72 18.64 3.40
CA VAL A 95 -6.79 17.78 2.21
C VAL A 95 -5.51 16.97 2.19
N LEU A 96 -5.57 15.78 2.78
CA LEU A 96 -4.57 14.76 2.55
C LEU A 96 -4.71 14.27 1.11
N LEU A 97 -3.72 14.58 0.28
CA LEU A 97 -3.37 13.72 -0.86
C LEU A 97 -2.99 12.33 -0.35
#